data_AF-A0A1F5YWK2-F1
#
_entry.id   AF-A0A1F5YWK2-F1
#
_cell.length_a   1.000
_cell.length_b   1.000
_cell.length_c   1.000
_cell.angle_alpha   90.00
_cell.angle_beta   90.00
_cell.angle_gamma   90.00
#
_symmetry.space_group_name_H-M   'P 1'
#
loop_
_entity.id
_entity.type
_entity.pdbx_description
1 polymer ?
#
loop_
_entity_poly.entity_id
_entity_poly.type
_entity_poly.pdbx_seq_one_letter_code
_entity_poly.pdbx_strand_id
1 'polypeptide(L)'
;MLKFESGRHAFCEGNYITVGGMDDKVEIYGTEGRLNIDLTFSSPIQAYSRPGFAYAIEKTDTTQHWTWPAVDEFANLGYVDQLRYFLDCVIEDKEPMFGIRGEDGLACVEIVTAAYESAATGKTVKGEW
;
A
#
# COMPACT_ATOMS: atom_id res chain seq x y z
N MET A 1 14.54 -6.11 2.90
CA MET A 1 13.96 -6.98 3.95
C MET A 1 14.19 -6.31 5.29
N LEU A 2 13.16 -6.24 6.12
CA LEU A 2 13.17 -5.59 7.42
C LEU A 2 13.05 -6.66 8.51
N LYS A 3 13.71 -6.44 9.65
CA LYS A 3 13.58 -7.27 10.85
C LYS A 3 13.28 -6.37 12.04
N PHE A 4 12.13 -6.59 12.66
CA PHE A 4 11.72 -5.86 13.86
C PHE A 4 12.45 -6.40 15.10
N GLU A 5 12.52 -5.59 16.15
CA GLU A 5 13.09 -5.99 17.46
C GLU A 5 12.47 -7.28 17.99
N SER A 6 11.15 -7.44 17.81
CA SER A 6 10.41 -8.63 18.21
C SER A 6 10.78 -9.91 17.43
N GLY A 7 11.72 -9.85 16.49
CA GLY A 7 12.10 -10.96 15.62
C GLY A 7 11.15 -11.21 14.44
N ARG A 8 10.12 -10.38 14.26
CA ARG A 8 9.23 -10.41 13.08
C ARG A 8 9.98 -9.89 11.86
N HIS A 9 9.56 -10.32 10.68
CA HIS A 9 10.15 -9.88 9.41
C HIS A 9 9.08 -9.21 8.56
N ALA A 10 9.48 -8.19 7.82
CA ALA A 10 8.67 -7.60 6.76
C ALA A 10 9.46 -7.57 5.45
N PHE A 11 8.72 -7.71 4.36
CA PHE A 11 9.22 -7.60 3.00
C PHE A 11 8.36 -6.57 2.28
N CYS A 12 9.03 -5.58 1.68
CA CYS A 12 8.40 -4.57 0.85
C CYS A 12 9.07 -4.66 -0.52
N GLU A 13 8.25 -4.82 -1.55
CA GLU A 13 8.66 -4.81 -2.94
C GLU A 13 7.84 -3.77 -3.67
N GLY A 14 8.52 -2.99 -4.51
CA GLY A 14 7.89 -2.05 -5.42
C GLY A 14 8.74 -1.95 -6.68
N ASN A 15 8.08 -1.85 -7.82
CA ASN A 15 8.76 -1.74 -9.11
C ASN A 15 7.93 -0.91 -10.10
N TYR A 16 8.56 -0.49 -11.21
CA TYR A 16 7.91 0.24 -12.30
C TYR A 16 7.94 -0.53 -13.64
N ILE A 17 8.02 -1.86 -13.56
CA ILE A 17 8.08 -2.74 -14.73
C ILE A 17 6.87 -3.68 -14.84
N THR A 18 6.05 -3.80 -13.78
CA THR A 18 4.79 -4.53 -13.80
C THR A 18 3.80 -3.88 -14.78
N VAL A 19 3.23 -4.68 -15.66
CA VAL A 19 2.14 -4.33 -16.59
C VAL A 19 0.85 -5.04 -16.18
N GLY A 20 -0.30 -4.61 -16.71
CA GLY A 20 -1.62 -5.18 -16.40
C GLY A 20 -2.47 -4.34 -15.45
N GLY A 21 -1.86 -3.36 -14.78
CA GLY A 21 -2.49 -2.58 -13.71
C GLY A 21 -1.55 -2.45 -12.51
N MET A 22 -1.87 -1.52 -11.61
CA MET A 22 -1.21 -1.44 -10.31
C MET A 22 -1.47 -2.74 -9.54
N ASP A 23 -0.44 -3.32 -8.91
CA ASP A 23 -0.58 -4.51 -8.08
C ASP A 23 -0.23 -4.15 -6.63
N ASP A 24 -1.26 -3.89 -5.82
CA ASP A 24 -1.11 -3.50 -4.43
C ASP A 24 -1.73 -4.57 -3.52
N LYS A 25 -0.85 -5.23 -2.76
CA LYS A 25 -1.17 -6.40 -1.95
C LYS A 25 -0.46 -6.34 -0.62
N VAL A 26 -1.18 -6.77 0.42
CA VAL A 26 -0.63 -6.95 1.76
C VAL A 26 -0.89 -8.37 2.21
N GLU A 27 0.17 -9.06 2.64
CA GLU A 27 0.08 -10.39 3.20
C GLU A 27 0.64 -10.41 4.63
N ILE A 28 -0.11 -10.97 5.56
CA ILE A 28 0.29 -11.08 6.97
C ILE A 28 0.22 -12.55 7.36
N TYR A 29 1.34 -13.09 7.81
CA TYR A 29 1.46 -14.49 8.22
C TYR A 29 1.70 -14.58 9.73
N GLY A 30 0.84 -15.34 10.41
CA GLY A 30 0.97 -15.70 11.82
C GLY A 30 1.22 -17.18 12.01
N THR A 31 1.28 -17.63 13.27
CA THR A 31 1.51 -19.05 13.59
C THR A 31 0.28 -19.92 13.27
N GLU A 32 -0.92 -19.37 13.39
CA GLU A 32 -2.19 -20.10 13.24
C GLU A 32 -2.97 -19.71 11.97
N GLY A 33 -2.42 -18.84 11.12
CA GLY A 33 -3.16 -18.37 9.95
C GLY A 33 -2.48 -17.25 9.18
N ARG A 34 -3.21 -16.74 8.18
CA ARG A 34 -2.76 -15.64 7.33
C ARG A 34 -3.91 -14.74 6.88
N LEU A 35 -3.58 -13.51 6.55
CA LEU A 35 -4.44 -12.55 5.86
C LEU A 35 -3.80 -12.22 4.51
N ASN A 36 -4.60 -12.25 3.45
CA ASN A 36 -4.20 -11.76 2.13
C ASN A 36 -5.19 -10.67 1.73
N ILE A 37 -4.67 -9.49 1.46
CA ILE A 37 -5.44 -8.30 1.15
C ILE A 37 -4.99 -7.86 -0.24
N ASP A 38 -5.91 -7.89 -1.20
CA ASP A 38 -5.69 -7.37 -2.55
C ASP A 38 -6.43 -6.04 -2.65
N LEU A 39 -5.71 -4.93 -2.75
CA LEU A 39 -6.32 -3.60 -2.75
C LEU A 39 -6.74 -3.18 -4.16
N THR A 40 -6.10 -3.73 -5.19
CA THR A 40 -6.34 -3.31 -6.57
C THR A 40 -7.35 -4.24 -7.25
N PHE A 41 -7.12 -5.56 -7.26
CA PHE A 41 -7.91 -6.52 -8.00
C PHE A 41 -9.05 -7.18 -7.20
N SER A 42 -9.42 -6.61 -6.04
CA SER A 42 -10.53 -7.09 -5.21
C SER A 42 -11.92 -6.64 -5.66
N SER A 43 -12.04 -5.97 -6.82
CA SER A 43 -13.34 -5.54 -7.32
C SER A 43 -14.33 -6.72 -7.40
N PRO A 44 -15.56 -6.56 -6.88
CA PRO A 44 -16.61 -7.57 -7.02
C PRO A 44 -17.15 -7.65 -8.46
N ILE A 45 -16.75 -6.72 -9.33
CA ILE A 45 -17.17 -6.66 -10.73
C ILE A 45 -16.09 -7.30 -11.59
N GLN A 46 -16.47 -8.39 -12.26
CA GLN A 46 -15.73 -8.90 -13.39
C GLN A 46 -16.50 -8.57 -14.67
N ALA A 47 -15.86 -7.91 -15.62
CA ALA A 47 -16.54 -7.41 -16.81
C ALA A 47 -15.80 -7.77 -18.10
N TYR A 48 -16.56 -8.18 -19.12
CA TYR A 48 -16.05 -8.39 -20.47
C TYR A 48 -16.57 -7.30 -21.41
N SER A 49 -15.67 -6.61 -22.12
CA SER A 49 -16.02 -5.63 -23.14
C SER A 49 -15.08 -5.68 -24.33
N ARG A 50 -15.59 -5.96 -25.54
CA ARG A 50 -14.80 -5.85 -26.79
C ARG A 50 -14.25 -4.44 -27.02
N PRO A 51 -15.05 -3.36 -26.92
CA PRO A 51 -14.50 -2.00 -27.08
C PRO A 51 -13.70 -1.52 -25.84
N GLY A 52 -13.89 -2.15 -24.68
CA GLY A 52 -13.27 -1.79 -23.41
C GLY A 52 -14.10 -0.81 -22.58
N PHE A 53 -13.45 -0.17 -21.60
CA PHE A 53 -14.00 0.85 -20.69
C PHE A 53 -13.17 2.14 -20.78
N ALA A 54 -13.79 3.27 -20.41
CA ALA A 54 -13.04 4.53 -20.26
C ALA A 54 -12.01 4.44 -19.13
N TYR A 55 -12.33 3.69 -18.08
CA TYR A 55 -11.45 3.38 -16.95
C TYR A 55 -11.78 1.99 -16.44
N ALA A 56 -10.75 1.19 -16.16
CA ALA A 56 -10.91 -0.08 -15.46
C ALA A 56 -10.17 -0.01 -14.12
N ILE A 57 -8.86 0.15 -14.13
CA ILE A 57 -8.06 0.17 -12.91
C ILE A 57 -6.81 1.03 -13.12
N GLU A 58 -6.23 1.53 -12.03
CA GLU A 58 -5.05 2.37 -12.12
C GLU A 58 -3.90 1.65 -12.84
N LYS A 59 -3.18 2.38 -13.70
CA LYS A 59 -1.99 1.91 -14.44
C LYS A 59 -2.20 0.71 -15.37
N THR A 60 -3.44 0.36 -15.70
CA THR A 60 -3.66 -0.72 -16.69
C THR A 60 -3.36 -0.23 -18.10
N ASP A 61 -2.72 -1.11 -18.87
CA ASP A 61 -2.35 -0.92 -20.27
C ASP A 61 -3.52 -1.19 -21.23
N THR A 62 -4.58 -1.87 -20.78
CA THR A 62 -5.77 -2.14 -21.58
C THR A 62 -7.03 -2.26 -20.73
N THR A 63 -8.16 -1.85 -21.29
CA THR A 63 -9.49 -2.02 -20.68
C THR A 63 -10.38 -2.97 -21.48
N GLN A 64 -9.84 -3.62 -22.51
CA GLN A 64 -10.58 -4.53 -23.38
C GLN A 64 -10.62 -5.96 -22.82
N HIS A 65 -11.64 -6.71 -23.25
CA HIS A 65 -11.90 -8.09 -22.84
C HIS A 65 -12.21 -8.17 -21.35
N TRP A 66 -11.70 -9.19 -20.65
CA TRP A 66 -11.93 -9.38 -19.23
C TRP A 66 -11.11 -8.40 -18.41
N THR A 67 -11.79 -7.68 -17.53
CA THR A 67 -11.22 -6.68 -16.62
C THR A 67 -11.89 -6.76 -15.26
N TRP A 68 -11.29 -6.11 -14.26
CA TRP A 68 -11.82 -5.94 -12.91
C TRP A 68 -11.94 -4.45 -12.60
N PRO A 69 -13.00 -3.78 -13.09
CA PRO A 69 -13.13 -2.34 -12.92
C PRO A 69 -13.21 -1.95 -11.44
N ALA A 70 -12.44 -0.95 -11.03
CA ALA A 70 -12.47 -0.42 -9.69
C ALA A 70 -13.85 0.20 -9.39
N VAL A 71 -14.43 -0.18 -8.26
CA VAL A 71 -15.70 0.37 -7.76
C VAL A 71 -15.35 1.39 -6.69
N ASP A 72 -15.76 2.65 -6.86
CA ASP A 72 -15.46 3.75 -5.93
C ASP A 72 -14.00 3.70 -5.41
N GLU A 73 -13.07 3.77 -6.35
CA GLU A 73 -11.64 3.58 -6.09
C GLU A 73 -11.12 4.57 -5.04
N PHE A 74 -11.62 5.81 -5.01
CA PHE A 74 -11.21 6.80 -4.03
C PHE A 74 -11.59 6.40 -2.59
N ALA A 75 -12.76 5.78 -2.40
CA ALA A 75 -13.15 5.25 -1.10
C ALA A 75 -12.32 4.01 -0.74
N ASN A 76 -12.13 3.09 -1.69
CA ASN A 76 -11.40 1.83 -1.44
C ASN A 76 -9.90 2.03 -1.17
N LEU A 77 -9.27 3.02 -1.80
CA LEU A 77 -7.90 3.43 -1.50
C LEU A 77 -7.80 4.28 -0.23
N GLY A 78 -8.92 4.55 0.45
CA GLY A 78 -8.96 5.19 1.76
C GLY A 78 -8.83 6.71 1.77
N TYR A 79 -8.73 7.38 0.60
CA TYR A 79 -8.56 8.84 0.54
C TYR A 79 -9.68 9.59 1.24
N VAL A 80 -10.93 9.15 1.05
CA VAL A 80 -12.11 9.79 1.64
C VAL A 80 -12.06 9.74 3.16
N ASP A 81 -11.72 8.57 3.71
CA ASP A 81 -11.66 8.35 5.16
C ASP A 81 -10.43 9.01 5.78
N GLN A 82 -9.30 9.00 5.08
CA GLN A 82 -8.08 9.71 5.49
C GLN A 82 -8.34 11.22 5.61
N LEU A 83 -8.94 11.85 4.60
CA LEU A 83 -9.25 13.28 4.63
C LEU A 83 -10.26 13.62 5.71
N ARG A 84 -11.28 12.79 5.91
CA ARG A 84 -12.24 12.96 7.00
C ARG A 84 -11.53 12.89 8.36
N TYR A 85 -10.72 11.86 8.58
CA TYR A 85 -9.98 11.68 9.83
C TYR A 85 -9.06 12.87 10.12
N PHE A 86 -8.36 13.37 9.11
CA PHE A 86 -7.54 14.57 9.23
C PHE A 86 -8.36 15.79 9.67
N LEU A 87 -9.52 16.03 9.03
CA LEU A 87 -10.40 17.13 9.41
C LEU A 87 -10.95 16.97 10.83
N ASP A 88 -11.31 15.76 11.24
CA ASP A 88 -11.80 15.47 12.59
C ASP A 88 -10.71 15.80 13.64
N CYS A 89 -9.46 15.41 13.40
CA CYS A 89 -8.33 15.78 14.25
C CYS A 89 -8.16 17.31 14.37
N VAL A 90 -8.29 18.04 13.26
CA VAL A 90 -8.15 19.51 13.24
C VAL A 90 -9.31 20.20 13.98
N ILE A 91 -10.55 19.75 13.74
CA ILE A 91 -11.75 20.35 14.32
C ILE A 91 -11.83 20.07 15.82
N GLU A 92 -11.45 18.86 16.25
CA GLU A 92 -11.58 18.41 17.63
C GLU A 92 -10.32 18.64 18.46
N ASP A 93 -9.26 19.23 17.87
CA ASP A 93 -7.95 19.44 18.50
C ASP A 93 -7.39 18.14 19.09
N LYS A 94 -7.38 17.08 18.27
CA LYS A 94 -6.91 15.75 18.64
C LYS A 94 -5.64 15.38 17.90
N GLU A 95 -4.70 14.80 18.64
CA GLU A 95 -3.51 14.19 18.04
C GLU A 95 -3.86 13.00 17.14
N PRO A 96 -3.21 12.86 15.97
CA PRO A 96 -3.41 11.70 15.10
C PRO A 96 -3.01 10.40 15.81
N MET A 97 -3.67 9.30 15.44
CA MET A 97 -3.37 7.98 16.00
C MET A 97 -1.98 7.50 15.61
N PHE A 98 -1.44 6.60 16.42
CA PHE A 98 -0.20 5.88 16.12
C PHE A 98 -0.19 5.29 14.71
N GLY A 99 0.92 5.47 14.00
CA GLY A 99 1.14 4.97 12.63
C GLY A 99 0.90 6.02 11.54
N ILE A 100 0.31 7.18 11.85
CA ILE A 100 0.03 8.26 10.90
C ILE A 100 0.38 9.65 11.41
N ARG A 101 1.21 9.74 12.46
CA ARG A 101 1.72 11.02 13.00
C ARG A 101 2.95 11.48 12.21
N GLY A 102 3.36 12.72 12.43
CA GLY A 102 4.57 13.27 11.79
C GLY A 102 5.84 12.45 12.10
N GLU A 103 5.97 11.96 13.34
CA GLU A 103 7.09 11.10 13.74
C GLU A 103 7.08 9.73 13.05
N ASP A 104 5.90 9.15 12.78
CA ASP A 104 5.77 7.90 12.05
C ASP A 104 6.22 8.09 10.57
N GLY A 105 5.93 9.26 9.99
CA GLY A 105 6.42 9.66 8.68
C GLY A 105 7.93 9.87 8.62
N LEU A 106 8.52 10.45 9.67
CA LEU A 106 9.98 10.59 9.79
C LEU A 106 10.66 9.23 9.85
N ALA A 107 10.17 8.32 10.69
CA ALA A 107 10.68 6.96 10.81
C ALA A 107 10.66 6.22 9.45
N CYS A 108 9.60 6.40 8.65
CA CYS A 108 9.52 5.83 7.30
C CYS A 108 10.67 6.34 6.40
N VAL A 109 10.95 7.65 6.40
CA VAL A 109 12.04 8.24 5.61
C VAL A 109 13.41 7.72 6.06
N GLU A 110 13.60 7.56 7.37
CA GLU A 110 14.84 7.00 7.94
C GLU A 110 15.04 5.54 7.53
N ILE A 111 13.97 4.72 7.56
CA ILE A 111 14.01 3.33 7.10
C ILE A 111 14.34 3.24 5.61
N VAL A 112 13.76 4.10 4.76
CA VAL A 112 14.08 4.15 3.33
C VAL A 112 15.55 4.53 3.12
N THR A 113 16.05 5.50 3.87
CA THR A 113 17.46 5.92 3.82
C THR A 113 18.39 4.77 4.22
N ALA A 114 18.06 4.07 5.30
CA ALA A 114 18.78 2.88 5.77
C ALA A 114 18.76 1.73 4.73
N ALA A 115 17.64 1.58 3.99
CA ALA A 115 17.55 0.60 2.91
C ALA A 115 18.50 0.94 1.75
N TYR A 116 18.64 2.21 1.38
CA TYR A 116 19.62 2.65 0.37
C TYR A 116 21.06 2.44 0.84
N GLU A 117 21.38 2.77 2.10
CA GLU A 117 22.70 2.49 2.68
C GLU A 117 23.00 0.98 2.69
N SER A 118 22.03 0.17 3.09
CA SER A 118 22.15 -1.28 3.09
C SER A 118 22.44 -1.83 1.69
N ALA A 119 21.74 -1.33 0.67
CA ALA A 119 21.96 -1.70 -0.72
C ALA A 119 23.36 -1.30 -1.22
N ALA A 120 23.83 -0.11 -0.86
CA ALA A 120 25.14 0.39 -1.27
C ALA A 120 26.31 -0.36 -0.59
N THR A 121 26.13 -0.79 0.66
CA THR A 121 27.20 -1.38 1.48
C THR A 121 27.15 -2.91 1.55
N GLY A 122 26.01 -3.52 1.18
CA GLY A 122 25.74 -4.94 1.37
C GLY A 122 25.61 -5.35 2.84
N LYS A 123 25.40 -4.41 3.76
CA LYS A 123 25.35 -4.66 5.21
C LYS A 123 23.95 -4.35 5.77
N THR A 124 23.61 -4.99 6.88
CA THR A 124 22.41 -4.65 7.64
C THR A 124 22.64 -3.35 8.41
N VAL A 125 21.75 -2.37 8.19
CA VAL A 125 21.70 -1.11 8.95
C VAL A 125 20.69 -1.27 10.09
N LYS A 126 21.01 -0.70 11.25
CA LYS A 126 20.16 -0.74 12.46
C LYS A 126 19.84 0.68 12.89
N GLY A 127 18.64 0.89 13.42
CA GLY A 127 18.24 2.13 14.06
C GLY A 127 17.09 1.89 15.04
N GLU A 128 16.78 2.93 15.80
CA GLU A 128 15.70 2.98 16.78
C GLU A 128 14.61 3.92 16.22
N TRP A 129 13.96 3.45 15.15
CA TRP A 129 12.88 4.15 14.46
C TRP A 129 11.51 3.66 14.92
#